data_AF-A0A183D4R8-F1
#
_entry.id   AF-A0A183D4R8-F1
#
_cell.length_a   1.000
_cell.length_b   1.000
_cell.length_c   1.000
_cell.angle_alpha   90.00
_cell.angle_beta   90.00
_cell.angle_gamma   90.00
#
_symmetry.space_group_name_H-M   'P 1'
#
loop_
_entity.id
_entity.type
_entity.pdbx_description
1 polymer ?
#
loop_
_entity_poly.entity_id
_entity_poly.type
_entity_poly.pdbx_seq_one_letter_code
_entity_poly.pdbx_strand_id
1 'polypeptide(L)'
;MYPTFFRMVPGYRNLNLARCHLVHQFNWTRVGTLKQSDDPRFALCVFCNVNRSAVWMKYNPHSLKYLQIQNIAFSEMRQTFGETRVVAKSLAVRILCEAFQKGIYGENYAWILPGYHRSNWWRDTSEVNCTVEQLAEVVEGHFAVEFSPYSQRFARLTVANKTVLTIRSELEDGRGSAAERVFKGYVYDGLWTLSLAIEEVIRRIGHK
;
A
#
# COMPACT_ATOMS: atom_id res chain seq x y z
N MET A 1 -17.71 -2.04 17.08
CA MET A 1 -17.64 -0.65 16.55
C MET A 1 -16.91 0.20 17.57
N TYR A 2 -16.08 1.16 17.18
CA TYR A 2 -15.24 1.95 18.09
C TYR A 2 -15.73 3.42 18.11
N PRO A 3 -16.71 3.78 18.96
CA PRO A 3 -17.43 5.04 18.86
C PRO A 3 -16.60 6.29 19.21
N THR A 4 -15.54 6.11 20.00
CA THR A 4 -14.67 7.20 20.48
C THR A 4 -13.29 7.17 19.84
N PHE A 5 -13.11 6.38 18.77
CA PHE A 5 -11.81 6.24 18.10
C PHE A 5 -11.72 7.15 16.87
N PHE A 6 -10.73 8.04 16.89
CA PHE A 6 -10.40 8.94 15.78
C PHE A 6 -8.93 8.75 15.37
N ARG A 7 -8.61 8.98 14.10
CA ARG A 7 -7.25 8.90 13.56
C ARG A 7 -7.05 9.87 12.40
N MET A 8 -5.79 10.30 12.21
CA MET A 8 -5.39 11.14 11.07
C MET A 8 -4.93 10.31 9.87
N VAL A 9 -4.25 9.19 10.12
CA VAL A 9 -3.69 8.34 9.05
C VAL A 9 -4.82 7.63 8.30
N PRO A 10 -4.86 7.70 6.96
CA PRO A 10 -5.88 7.03 6.17
C PRO A 10 -5.87 5.51 6.35
N GLY A 11 -7.01 4.87 6.07
CA GLY A 11 -7.16 3.43 6.18
C GLY A 11 -6.92 2.68 4.87
N TYR A 12 -6.74 1.36 4.95
CA TYR A 12 -6.63 0.49 3.77
C TYR A 12 -7.79 0.60 2.79
N ARG A 13 -8.99 0.98 3.25
CA ARG A 13 -10.14 1.28 2.36
C ARG A 13 -9.83 2.41 1.37
N ASN A 14 -9.11 3.44 1.79
CA ASN A 14 -8.70 4.55 0.92
C ASN A 14 -7.74 4.08 -0.17
N LEU A 15 -6.78 3.20 0.15
CA LEU A 15 -5.90 2.61 -0.88
C LEU A 15 -6.66 1.69 -1.83
N ASN A 16 -7.66 0.95 -1.34
CA ASN A 16 -8.50 0.13 -2.22
C ASN A 16 -9.27 0.99 -3.21
N LEU A 17 -9.82 2.13 -2.77
CA LEU A 17 -10.49 3.08 -3.66
C LEU A 17 -9.51 3.64 -4.72
N ALA A 18 -8.31 4.04 -4.31
CA ALA A 18 -7.30 4.54 -5.25
C ALA A 18 -6.93 3.50 -6.31
N ARG A 19 -6.74 2.23 -5.92
CA ARG A 19 -6.49 1.13 -6.86
C ARG A 19 -7.66 0.90 -7.80
N CYS A 20 -8.90 0.97 -7.30
CA CYS A 20 -10.08 0.89 -8.18
C CYS A 20 -10.14 2.02 -9.19
N HIS A 21 -9.87 3.26 -8.78
CA HIS A 21 -9.80 4.37 -9.71
C HIS A 21 -8.72 4.17 -10.77
N LEU A 22 -7.56 3.62 -10.40
CA LEU A 22 -6.51 3.25 -11.36
C LEU A 22 -7.02 2.22 -12.38
N VAL A 23 -7.61 1.12 -11.90
CA VAL A 23 -8.18 0.06 -12.74
C VAL A 23 -9.23 0.61 -13.72
N HIS A 24 -10.12 1.47 -13.23
CA HIS A 24 -11.15 2.11 -14.06
C HIS A 24 -10.55 3.09 -15.07
N GLN A 25 -9.52 3.85 -14.69
CA GLN A 25 -8.86 4.81 -15.59
C GLN A 25 -8.24 4.14 -16.82
N PHE A 26 -7.72 2.92 -16.66
CA PHE A 26 -7.14 2.12 -17.74
C PHE A 26 -8.16 1.17 -18.40
N ASN A 27 -9.44 1.26 -18.04
CA ASN A 27 -10.50 0.38 -18.55
C ASN A 27 -10.21 -1.12 -18.36
N TRP A 28 -9.48 -1.51 -17.32
CA TRP A 28 -9.22 -2.92 -17.04
C TRP A 28 -10.48 -3.60 -16.51
N THR A 29 -10.92 -4.66 -17.20
CA THR A 29 -12.16 -5.38 -16.90
C THR A 29 -11.96 -6.66 -16.11
N ARG A 30 -10.73 -7.19 -16.13
CA ARG A 30 -10.32 -8.39 -15.40
C ARG A 30 -9.16 -8.02 -14.48
N VAL A 31 -9.31 -8.29 -13.18
CA VAL A 31 -8.23 -8.09 -12.19
C VAL A 31 -8.10 -9.33 -11.31
N GLY A 32 -6.89 -9.85 -11.21
CA GLY A 32 -6.50 -10.92 -10.30
C GLY A 32 -6.00 -10.31 -9.00
N THR A 33 -6.36 -10.86 -7.83
CA THR A 33 -5.77 -10.39 -6.55
C THR A 33 -5.04 -11.51 -5.83
N LEU A 34 -3.75 -11.31 -5.56
CA LEU A 34 -2.97 -12.15 -4.64
C LEU A 34 -2.95 -11.52 -3.24
N LYS A 35 -3.23 -12.28 -2.19
CA LYS A 35 -3.20 -11.81 -0.79
C LYS A 35 -2.65 -12.84 0.18
N GLN A 36 -1.99 -12.34 1.23
CA GLN A 36 -1.61 -13.12 2.40
C GLN A 36 -2.81 -13.25 3.36
N SER A 37 -3.18 -14.48 3.74
CA SER A 37 -4.40 -14.75 4.51
C SER A 37 -4.21 -14.99 6.01
N ASP A 38 -2.99 -14.90 6.52
CA ASP A 38 -2.63 -15.17 7.92
C ASP A 38 -2.72 -13.93 8.83
N ASP A 39 -2.85 -12.73 8.24
CA ASP A 39 -2.91 -11.47 8.98
C ASP A 39 -4.20 -10.66 8.65
N PRO A 40 -5.05 -10.35 9.65
CA PRO A 40 -6.27 -9.57 9.47
C PRO A 40 -6.07 -8.20 8.83
N ARG A 41 -4.87 -7.60 8.96
CA ARG A 41 -4.51 -6.32 8.33
C ARG A 41 -4.58 -6.40 6.80
N PHE A 42 -4.43 -7.59 6.23
CA PHE A 42 -4.44 -7.83 4.79
C PHE A 42 -5.71 -8.54 4.29
N ALA A 43 -6.68 -8.77 5.18
CA ALA A 43 -7.96 -9.40 4.86
C ALA A 43 -8.85 -8.52 3.96
N LEU A 44 -8.64 -7.21 3.93
CA LEU A 44 -9.44 -6.28 3.14
C LEU A 44 -9.21 -6.50 1.63
N CYS A 45 -10.23 -7.06 0.98
CA CYS A 45 -10.26 -7.23 -0.46
C CYS A 45 -10.42 -5.88 -1.18
N VAL A 46 -9.82 -5.74 -2.37
CA VAL A 46 -10.18 -4.65 -3.28
C VAL A 46 -11.58 -4.93 -3.79
N PHE A 47 -12.49 -3.99 -3.53
CA PHE A 47 -13.84 -4.05 -4.04
C PHE A 47 -14.03 -3.07 -5.21
N CYS A 48 -13.57 -3.41 -6.41
CA CYS A 48 -13.96 -2.71 -7.64
C CYS A 48 -15.07 -3.49 -8.34
N ASN A 49 -16.09 -2.84 -8.89
CA ASN A 49 -17.14 -3.49 -9.69
C ASN A 49 -16.60 -3.95 -11.07
N VAL A 50 -15.62 -4.84 -11.06
CA VAL A 50 -14.99 -5.47 -12.23
C VAL A 50 -15.05 -6.98 -12.07
N ASN A 51 -14.93 -7.71 -13.17
CA ASN A 51 -14.99 -9.17 -13.13
C ASN A 51 -13.73 -9.71 -12.44
N ARG A 52 -13.88 -10.43 -11.33
CA ARG A 52 -12.75 -10.78 -10.44
C ARG A 52 -12.45 -12.27 -10.45
N SER A 53 -11.15 -12.57 -10.49
CA SER A 53 -10.60 -13.84 -10.04
C SER A 53 -9.77 -13.55 -8.78
N ALA A 54 -10.36 -13.78 -7.59
CA ALA A 54 -9.69 -13.52 -6.33
C ALA A 54 -9.08 -14.81 -5.78
N VAL A 55 -7.76 -14.84 -5.61
CA VAL A 55 -7.07 -16.05 -5.16
C VAL A 55 -6.39 -15.80 -3.82
N TRP A 56 -6.68 -16.65 -2.85
CA TRP A 56 -6.27 -16.51 -1.45
C TRP A 56 -5.04 -17.36 -1.19
N MET A 57 -3.92 -16.77 -0.76
CA MET A 57 -2.73 -17.53 -0.35
C MET A 57 -2.63 -17.59 1.17
N LYS A 58 -2.70 -18.81 1.70
CA LYS A 58 -2.44 -19.08 3.11
C LYS A 58 -0.96 -19.31 3.32
N TYR A 59 -0.30 -18.36 3.97
CA TYR A 59 1.07 -18.55 4.45
C TYR A 59 1.02 -19.35 5.75
N ASN A 60 1.76 -20.46 5.81
CA ASN A 60 2.01 -21.19 7.05
C ASN A 60 3.53 -21.40 7.18
N PRO A 61 4.21 -20.67 8.08
CA PRO A 61 5.67 -20.71 8.21
C PRO A 61 6.21 -22.11 8.56
N HIS A 62 5.38 -23.01 9.09
CA HIS A 62 5.81 -24.34 9.52
C HIS A 62 5.63 -25.46 8.48
N SER A 63 4.93 -25.24 7.35
CA SER A 63 4.47 -26.37 6.53
C SER A 63 4.87 -26.39 5.06
N LEU A 64 5.58 -25.38 4.52
CA LEU A 64 6.02 -25.33 3.11
C LEU A 64 4.91 -25.61 2.05
N LYS A 65 3.63 -25.71 2.44
CA LYS A 65 2.48 -25.97 1.57
C LYS A 65 2.07 -24.69 0.84
N TYR A 66 2.94 -24.27 -0.06
CA TYR A 66 2.82 -23.06 -0.88
C TYR A 66 2.31 -23.40 -2.31
N LEU A 67 2.71 -24.58 -2.82
CA LEU A 67 2.65 -24.98 -4.24
C LEU A 67 1.24 -25.20 -4.83
N GLN A 68 0.25 -25.62 -4.03
CA GLN A 68 -1.06 -26.02 -4.58
C GLN A 68 -1.96 -24.81 -4.87
N ILE A 69 -1.80 -23.71 -4.13
CA ILE A 69 -2.55 -22.47 -4.33
C ILE A 69 -1.90 -21.62 -5.45
N GLN A 70 -0.57 -21.67 -5.59
CA GLN A 70 0.19 -20.90 -6.59
C GLN A 70 -0.17 -21.28 -8.04
N ASN A 71 -0.24 -22.58 -8.35
CA ASN A 71 -0.52 -23.02 -9.72
C ASN A 71 -1.92 -22.61 -10.20
N ILE A 72 -2.93 -22.68 -9.32
CA ILE A 72 -4.30 -22.22 -9.62
C ILE A 72 -4.30 -20.70 -9.78
N ALA A 73 -3.66 -19.97 -8.86
CA ALA A 73 -3.60 -18.51 -8.89
C ALA A 73 -3.01 -17.96 -10.18
N PHE A 74 -1.85 -18.47 -10.59
CA PHE A 74 -1.18 -18.01 -11.79
C PHE A 74 -1.85 -18.49 -13.07
N SER A 75 -2.53 -19.65 -13.07
CA SER A 75 -3.32 -20.10 -14.21
C SER A 75 -4.53 -19.19 -14.50
N GLU A 76 -5.19 -18.67 -13.45
CA GLU A 76 -6.27 -17.70 -13.58
C GLU A 76 -5.76 -16.29 -13.93
N MET A 77 -4.55 -15.93 -13.47
CA MET A 77 -3.90 -14.66 -13.79
C MET A 77 -3.31 -14.59 -15.21
N ARG A 78 -2.97 -15.72 -15.85
CA ARG A 78 -2.52 -15.71 -17.26
C ARG A 78 -3.55 -15.13 -18.24
N GLN A 79 -4.82 -15.02 -17.84
CA GLN A 79 -5.90 -14.45 -18.66
C GLN A 79 -6.35 -13.06 -18.18
N THR A 80 -5.69 -12.51 -17.17
CA THR A 80 -6.22 -11.40 -16.35
C THR A 80 -5.10 -10.53 -15.82
N PHE A 81 -5.24 -9.20 -15.86
CA PHE A 81 -4.28 -8.27 -15.29
C PHE A 81 -4.07 -8.51 -13.77
N GLY A 82 -2.83 -8.51 -13.28
CA GLY A 82 -2.49 -8.96 -11.91
C GLY A 82 -2.31 -7.82 -10.90
N GLU A 83 -3.25 -7.63 -9.97
CA GLU A 83 -2.96 -6.91 -8.72
C GLU A 83 -2.38 -7.89 -7.70
N THR A 84 -1.22 -7.58 -7.16
CA THR A 84 -0.57 -8.45 -6.18
C THR A 84 -0.32 -7.72 -4.88
N ARG A 85 -0.94 -8.22 -3.81
CA ARG A 85 -0.68 -7.77 -2.44
C ARG A 85 0.14 -8.83 -1.74
N VAL A 86 1.44 -8.64 -1.76
CA VAL A 86 2.34 -9.40 -0.90
C VAL A 86 2.95 -8.46 0.13
N VAL A 87 2.98 -8.88 1.40
CA VAL A 87 3.46 -8.04 2.49
C VAL A 87 4.72 -8.57 3.16
N ALA A 88 4.86 -9.87 3.39
CA ALA A 88 6.17 -10.38 3.78
C ALA A 88 7.15 -10.20 2.61
N LYS A 89 8.24 -9.45 2.81
CA LYS A 89 9.26 -9.21 1.77
C LYS A 89 9.73 -10.52 1.15
N SER A 90 9.99 -11.53 1.98
CA SER A 90 10.35 -12.89 1.56
C SER A 90 9.27 -13.55 0.70
N LEU A 91 7.99 -13.39 1.08
CA LEU A 91 6.85 -13.87 0.31
C LEU A 91 6.71 -13.13 -1.03
N ALA A 92 6.98 -11.84 -1.03
CA ALA A 92 6.84 -10.96 -2.19
C ALA A 92 7.86 -11.33 -3.26
N VAL A 93 9.12 -11.50 -2.86
CA VAL A 93 10.19 -12.00 -3.72
C VAL A 93 9.85 -13.39 -4.28
N ARG A 94 9.32 -14.31 -3.46
CA ARG A 94 8.88 -15.64 -3.92
C ARG A 94 7.81 -15.56 -4.99
N ILE A 95 6.80 -14.70 -4.82
CA ILE A 95 5.73 -14.52 -5.81
C ILE A 95 6.24 -13.89 -7.11
N LEU A 96 7.14 -12.92 -7.02
CA LEU A 96 7.78 -12.34 -8.20
C LEU A 96 8.60 -13.41 -8.95
N CYS A 97 9.36 -14.25 -8.25
CA CYS A 97 10.11 -15.34 -8.86
C CYS A 97 9.21 -16.34 -9.59
N GLU A 98 8.08 -16.70 -9.00
CA GLU A 98 7.10 -17.59 -9.62
C GLU A 98 6.40 -16.96 -10.82
N ALA A 99 6.07 -15.67 -10.73
CA ALA A 99 5.53 -14.92 -11.85
C ALA A 99 6.51 -14.92 -13.04
N PHE A 100 7.81 -14.73 -12.79
CA PHE A 100 8.85 -14.86 -13.80
C PHE A 100 8.85 -16.26 -14.44
N GLN A 101 8.93 -17.32 -13.63
CA GLN A 101 8.95 -18.71 -14.11
C GLN A 101 7.69 -19.08 -14.90
N LYS A 102 6.54 -18.44 -14.62
CA LYS A 102 5.27 -18.66 -15.32
C LYS A 102 5.05 -17.70 -16.50
N GLY A 103 5.97 -16.78 -16.78
CA GLY A 103 5.85 -15.82 -17.90
C GLY A 103 4.82 -14.70 -17.68
N ILE A 104 4.64 -14.26 -16.43
CA ILE A 104 3.67 -13.23 -16.02
C ILE A 104 4.41 -11.91 -15.76
N TYR A 105 4.98 -11.37 -16.83
CA TYR A 105 5.74 -10.11 -16.84
C TYR A 105 5.81 -9.55 -18.27
N GLY A 106 6.36 -8.34 -18.43
CA GLY A 106 6.43 -7.63 -19.71
C GLY A 106 5.12 -6.95 -20.10
N GLU A 107 5.01 -6.53 -21.36
CA GLU A 107 4.00 -5.56 -21.83
C GLU A 107 2.53 -5.99 -21.65
N ASN A 108 2.27 -7.31 -21.52
CA ASN A 108 0.92 -7.85 -21.37
C ASN A 108 0.42 -7.87 -19.92
N TYR A 109 1.29 -7.54 -18.96
CA TYR A 109 0.97 -7.57 -17.53
C TYR A 109 1.43 -6.28 -16.89
N ALA A 110 0.64 -5.74 -15.96
CA ALA A 110 1.21 -4.81 -14.99
C ALA A 110 0.79 -5.18 -13.58
N TRP A 111 1.70 -4.84 -12.67
CA TRP A 111 1.64 -5.19 -11.27
C TRP A 111 1.25 -3.95 -10.48
N ILE A 112 0.28 -4.07 -9.58
CA ILE A 112 -0.02 -3.03 -8.59
C ILE A 112 0.51 -3.51 -7.24
N LEU A 113 1.61 -2.92 -6.78
CA LEU A 113 2.31 -3.28 -5.55
C LEU A 113 2.07 -2.25 -4.42
N PRO A 114 2.29 -2.64 -3.15
CA PRO A 114 2.28 -1.68 -2.06
C PRO A 114 3.48 -0.72 -2.11
N GLY A 115 3.24 0.59 -2.03
CA GLY A 115 4.31 1.60 -2.15
C GLY A 115 5.12 1.86 -0.88
N TYR A 116 4.74 1.30 0.27
CA TYR A 116 5.46 1.53 1.53
C TYR A 116 6.83 0.82 1.59
N HIS A 117 7.10 -0.12 0.67
CA HIS A 117 8.38 -0.77 0.58
C HIS A 117 9.41 0.21 -0.02
N ARG A 118 10.12 0.92 0.85
CA ARG A 118 11.32 1.68 0.46
C ARG A 118 12.45 0.72 0.13
N SER A 119 13.40 1.19 -0.68
CA SER A 119 14.62 0.50 -1.13
C SER A 119 14.41 -0.63 -2.16
N ASN A 120 15.52 -1.22 -2.58
CA ASN A 120 15.62 -2.37 -3.49
C ASN A 120 15.19 -3.69 -2.82
N TRP A 121 14.05 -3.69 -2.11
CA TRP A 121 13.58 -4.83 -1.30
C TRP A 121 13.40 -6.12 -2.11
N TRP A 122 13.10 -6.00 -3.41
CA TRP A 122 12.91 -7.12 -4.33
C TRP A 122 14.23 -7.76 -4.79
N ARG A 123 15.39 -7.14 -4.50
CA ARG A 123 16.71 -7.67 -4.86
C ARG A 123 17.24 -8.74 -3.90
N ASP A 124 16.56 -8.97 -2.77
CA ASP A 124 16.95 -9.99 -1.82
C ASP A 124 16.53 -11.38 -2.33
N THR A 125 17.44 -12.05 -3.04
CA THR A 125 17.20 -13.36 -3.67
C THR A 125 17.59 -14.55 -2.76
N SER A 126 17.93 -14.30 -1.49
CA SER A 126 18.46 -15.32 -0.56
C SER A 126 17.55 -16.55 -0.38
N GLU A 127 16.25 -16.38 -0.62
CA GLU A 127 15.21 -17.38 -0.37
C GLU A 127 14.55 -17.96 -1.65
N VAL A 128 15.02 -17.57 -2.84
CA VAL A 128 14.38 -17.94 -4.12
C VAL A 128 15.38 -18.40 -5.18
N ASN A 129 14.93 -19.25 -6.10
CA ASN A 129 15.71 -19.64 -7.27
C ASN A 129 15.46 -18.69 -8.46
N CYS A 130 15.65 -17.39 -8.23
CA CYS A 130 15.62 -16.37 -9.29
C CYS A 130 16.76 -15.37 -9.10
N THR A 131 17.31 -14.85 -10.20
CA THR A 131 18.31 -13.79 -10.16
C THR A 131 17.67 -12.42 -9.99
N VAL A 132 18.46 -11.41 -9.61
CA VAL A 132 17.98 -10.02 -9.49
C VAL A 132 17.42 -9.52 -10.82
N GLU A 133 18.06 -9.87 -11.93
CA GLU A 133 17.65 -9.48 -13.28
C GLU A 133 16.31 -10.11 -13.64
N GLN A 134 16.10 -11.39 -13.30
CA GLN A 134 14.82 -12.06 -13.52
C GLN A 134 13.69 -11.43 -12.70
N LEU A 135 13.96 -11.00 -11.46
CA LEU A 135 12.98 -10.28 -10.66
C LEU A 135 12.72 -8.86 -11.19
N ALA A 136 13.75 -8.22 -11.76
CA ALA A 136 13.65 -6.89 -12.37
C ALA A 136 12.62 -6.90 -13.52
N GLU A 137 12.65 -7.91 -14.39
CA GLU A 137 11.69 -8.08 -15.49
C GLU A 137 10.22 -8.09 -15.02
N VAL A 138 9.95 -8.63 -13.83
CA VAL A 138 8.59 -8.70 -13.26
C VAL A 138 8.15 -7.37 -12.65
N VAL A 139 9.07 -6.67 -11.98
CA VAL A 139 8.75 -5.39 -11.32
C VAL A 139 8.85 -4.20 -12.28
N GLU A 140 9.43 -4.36 -13.46
CA GLU A 140 9.52 -3.31 -14.46
C GLU A 140 8.11 -2.80 -14.83
N GLY A 141 7.93 -1.47 -14.85
CA GLY A 141 6.63 -0.86 -15.17
C GLY A 141 5.51 -1.06 -14.14
N HIS A 142 5.81 -1.53 -12.92
CA HIS A 142 4.78 -1.69 -11.89
C HIS A 142 4.22 -0.35 -11.38
N PHE A 143 2.97 -0.36 -10.92
CA PHE A 143 2.36 0.71 -10.16
C PHE A 143 2.56 0.50 -8.67
N ALA A 144 2.95 1.54 -7.94
CA ALA A 144 2.99 1.55 -6.49
C ALA A 144 1.91 2.48 -5.94
N VAL A 145 1.12 2.00 -4.98
CA VAL A 145 0.08 2.81 -4.32
C VAL A 145 0.39 2.94 -2.83
N GLU A 146 0.53 4.17 -2.36
CA GLU A 146 0.79 4.53 -0.96
C GLU A 146 0.06 5.83 -0.56
N PHE A 147 0.11 6.15 0.73
CA PHE A 147 -0.37 7.43 1.21
C PHE A 147 0.68 8.52 1.04
N SER A 148 0.26 9.69 0.58
CA SER A 148 1.16 10.84 0.52
C SER A 148 1.41 11.36 1.95
N PRO A 149 2.67 11.56 2.37
CA PRO A 149 2.97 12.11 3.70
C PRO A 149 2.67 13.60 3.81
N TYR A 150 2.61 14.32 2.68
CA TYR A 150 2.34 15.75 2.60
C TYR A 150 1.48 16.08 1.38
N SER A 151 0.71 17.16 1.46
CA SER A 151 0.01 17.73 0.28
C SER A 151 1.01 18.16 -0.80
N GLN A 152 0.66 17.92 -2.07
CA GLN A 152 1.46 18.38 -3.21
C GLN A 152 1.28 19.88 -3.51
N ARG A 153 0.34 20.56 -2.83
CA ARG A 153 0.15 22.02 -2.95
C ARG A 153 1.10 22.74 -1.98
N PHE A 154 2.40 22.72 -2.30
CA PHE A 154 3.46 23.15 -1.39
C PHE A 154 3.36 24.60 -0.90
N ALA A 155 2.88 25.51 -1.76
CA ALA A 155 2.73 26.94 -1.44
C ALA A 155 1.44 27.28 -0.67
N ARG A 156 0.54 26.30 -0.45
CA ARG A 156 -0.74 26.57 0.24
C ARG A 156 -0.49 26.85 1.72
N LEU A 157 -1.03 27.95 2.23
CA LEU A 157 -1.05 28.25 3.66
C LEU A 157 -2.00 27.30 4.40
N THR A 158 -1.56 26.85 5.56
CA THR A 158 -2.31 26.00 6.50
C THR A 158 -2.93 26.83 7.62
N VAL A 159 -3.71 26.17 8.51
CA VAL A 159 -4.28 26.80 9.72
C VAL A 159 -3.22 27.38 10.66
N ALA A 160 -1.98 26.87 10.59
CA ALA A 160 -0.84 27.36 11.35
C ALA A 160 -0.20 28.64 10.76
N ASN A 161 -0.79 29.22 9.71
CA ASN A 161 -0.22 30.32 8.93
C ASN A 161 1.19 30.01 8.36
N LYS A 162 1.45 28.74 8.05
CA LYS A 162 2.68 28.26 7.41
C LYS A 162 2.35 27.53 6.11
N THR A 163 3.26 27.59 5.13
CA THR A 163 3.14 26.79 3.92
C THR A 163 3.42 25.32 4.19
N VAL A 164 2.89 24.42 3.35
CA VAL A 164 3.19 22.98 3.44
C VAL A 164 4.69 22.71 3.30
N LEU A 165 5.39 23.46 2.44
CA LEU A 165 6.83 23.33 2.26
C LEU A 165 7.60 23.70 3.54
N THR A 166 7.23 24.81 4.18
CA THR A 166 7.84 25.25 5.44
C THR A 166 7.66 24.19 6.53
N ILE A 167 6.43 23.71 6.71
CA ILE A 167 6.12 22.66 7.69
C ILE A 167 6.93 21.39 7.42
N ARG A 168 7.00 20.96 6.15
CA ARG A 168 7.79 19.80 5.77
C ARG A 168 9.26 19.96 6.14
N SER A 169 9.86 21.11 5.82
CA SER A 169 11.25 21.41 6.17
C SER A 169 11.47 21.32 7.67
N GLU A 170 10.62 21.97 8.48
CA GLU A 170 10.71 21.95 9.94
C GLU A 170 10.61 20.54 10.53
N LEU A 171 9.71 19.70 10.00
CA LEU A 171 9.52 18.33 10.48
C LEU A 171 10.63 17.38 10.01
N GLU A 172 11.23 17.63 8.85
CA GLU A 172 12.28 16.79 8.28
C GLU A 172 13.69 17.14 8.80
N ASP A 173 13.89 18.32 9.40
CA ASP A 173 15.19 18.81 9.92
C ASP A 173 15.67 18.09 11.21
N GLY A 174 14.89 17.13 11.73
CA GLY A 174 15.20 16.39 12.97
C GLY A 174 15.83 15.00 12.76
N ARG A 175 16.67 14.59 13.72
CA ARG A 175 17.15 13.19 13.86
C ARG A 175 15.96 12.24 14.01
N GLY A 176 15.92 11.16 13.22
CA GLY A 176 14.87 10.13 13.29
C GLY A 176 14.96 9.08 12.19
N SER A 177 14.38 7.90 12.45
CA SER A 177 14.37 6.80 11.51
C SER A 177 13.57 7.15 10.24
N ALA A 178 13.82 6.44 9.14
CA ALA A 178 13.09 6.65 7.89
C ALA A 178 11.56 6.42 8.07
N ALA A 179 11.17 5.49 8.94
CA ALA A 179 9.78 5.16 9.23
C ALA A 179 9.08 6.28 10.01
N GLU A 180 9.76 6.88 11.00
CA GLU A 180 9.23 8.01 11.78
C GLU A 180 8.92 9.21 10.88
N ARG A 181 9.77 9.47 9.88
CA ARG A 181 9.61 10.60 8.95
C ARG A 181 8.30 10.58 8.17
N VAL A 182 7.72 9.41 7.86
CA VAL A 182 6.46 9.31 7.11
C VAL A 182 5.27 9.87 7.90
N PHE A 183 5.28 9.70 9.21
CA PHE A 183 4.12 9.99 10.05
C PHE A 183 4.16 11.36 10.71
N LYS A 184 5.28 12.10 10.63
CA LYS A 184 5.43 13.41 11.26
C LYS A 184 4.34 14.41 10.85
N GLY A 185 4.02 14.50 9.56
CA GLY A 185 2.94 15.36 9.06
C GLY A 185 1.58 15.01 9.64
N TYR A 186 1.25 13.73 9.73
CA TYR A 186 0.00 13.26 10.34
C TYR A 186 -0.10 13.56 11.83
N VAL A 187 1.01 13.46 12.56
CA VAL A 187 1.07 13.83 13.99
C VAL A 187 0.90 15.34 14.16
N TYR A 188 1.57 16.13 13.32
CA TYR A 188 1.43 17.60 13.31
C TYR A 188 -0.02 18.03 13.14
N ASP A 189 -0.72 17.49 12.13
CA ASP A 189 -2.12 17.78 11.89
C ASP A 189 -3.02 17.26 13.03
N GLY A 190 -2.67 16.13 13.65
CA GLY A 190 -3.38 15.58 14.80
C GLY A 190 -3.35 16.48 16.02
N LEU A 191 -2.19 17.08 16.32
CA LEU A 191 -2.04 18.05 17.41
C LEU A 191 -2.85 19.33 17.15
N TRP A 192 -2.79 19.87 15.93
CA TRP A 192 -3.61 21.02 15.55
C TRP A 192 -5.11 20.72 15.66
N THR A 193 -5.54 19.55 15.20
CA THR A 193 -6.93 19.11 15.28
C THR A 193 -7.40 19.03 16.74
N LEU A 194 -6.58 18.47 17.63
CA LEU A 194 -6.88 18.38 19.06
C LEU A 194 -6.99 19.77 19.70
N SER A 195 -6.04 20.66 19.42
CA SER A 195 -6.04 22.03 19.96
C SER A 195 -7.30 22.80 19.54
N LEU A 196 -7.67 22.74 18.26
CA LEU A 196 -8.88 23.38 17.74
C LEU A 196 -10.17 22.79 18.35
N ALA A 197 -10.20 21.48 18.57
CA ALA A 197 -11.34 20.84 19.23
C ALA A 197 -11.49 21.28 20.69
N ILE A 198 -10.39 21.38 21.43
CA ILE A 198 -10.39 21.88 22.82
C ILE A 198 -10.84 23.34 22.88
N GLU A 199 -10.32 24.19 21.99
CA GLU A 199 -10.71 25.60 21.90
C GLU A 199 -12.23 25.75 21.70
N GLU A 200 -12.81 24.99 20.77
CA GLU A 200 -14.25 25.01 20.50
C GLU A 200 -15.07 24.53 21.71
N VAL A 201 -14.59 23.53 22.46
CA VAL A 201 -15.25 23.07 23.69
C VAL A 201 -15.22 24.14 24.76
N ILE A 202 -14.06 24.79 24.99
CA ILE A 202 -13.92 25.88 25.96
C ILE A 202 -14.87 27.02 25.60
N ARG A 203 -14.93 27.41 24.33
CA ARG A 203 -15.82 28.48 23.85
C ARG A 203 -17.29 28.17 24.13
N ARG A 204 -17.74 26.93 23.90
CA ARG A 204 -19.14 26.52 24.19
C ARG A 204 -19.47 26.47 25.67
N ILE A 205 -18.50 26.12 26.51
CA ILE A 205 -18.69 26.07 27.96
C ILE A 205 -18.66 27.49 28.55
N GLY A 206 -17.76 28.36 28.10
CA GLY A 206 -17.64 29.75 28.59
C GLY A 206 -18.78 30.69 28.16
N HIS A 207 -19.64 30.27 27.21
CA HIS A 207 -20.88 30.97 26.85
C HIS A 207 -22.13 30.46 27.61
N LYS A 208 -21.96 29.52 28.55
CA LYS A 208 -22.99 29.13 29.53
C LYS A 208 -22.67 29.74 30.87
#